data_AF-A0A0C2KB74-F1
#
_entry.id   AF-A0A0C2KB74-F1
#
_cell.length_a   1.000
_cell.length_b   1.000
_cell.length_c   1.000
_cell.angle_alpha   90.00
_cell.angle_beta   90.00
_cell.angle_gamma   90.00
#
_symmetry.space_group_name_H-M   'P 1'
#
loop_
_entity.id
_entity.type
_entity.pdbx_description
1 polymer ?
#
loop_
_entity_poly.entity_id
_entity_poly.type
_entity_poly.pdbx_seq_one_letter_code
_entity_poly.pdbx_strand_id
1 'polypeptide(L)'
;MTQNKIQLMSLSTALLLVAGCTPSADISASTNLTDYTGTGSITQGLAKTIESNLFECKNGRSRVASIGEITDSEGKVWTVPATNHFMTAPKAVDLYEECANITPQSLADVDQASVPVAVIDADGEEITGYIFADNYFELYINGTLVAVDTVPFTPFNSSIVKFKVNKPYTIAVKVIDWEENLGLGTEDNRGKAYHPGDGGFIASFSDGTVTGPDWQAQTFYTAPIYDLSCLSEENGKRLSTTCSTDGTDSGENAYAAHWEVPSHWMKQEFDSTSWPQASSYSEDDIGVNNKKSYMNFIDKFSGAGASFIWSTNVVLDNEVLLRYEVK
;
A
#
# COMPACT_ATOMS: atom_id res chain seq x y z
N MET A 1 -36.70 65.14 51.69
CA MET A 1 -36.01 65.00 50.39
C MET A 1 -34.86 64.05 50.60
N THR A 2 -35.07 62.78 50.27
CA THR A 2 -34.05 61.72 50.35
C THR A 2 -34.26 60.86 49.12
N GLN A 3 -33.28 60.92 48.22
CA GLN A 3 -33.35 60.39 46.86
C GLN A 3 -32.81 58.96 46.89
N ASN A 4 -33.69 57.96 46.76
CA ASN A 4 -33.31 56.56 46.63
C ASN A 4 -32.75 56.30 45.22
N LYS A 5 -31.48 55.89 45.15
CA LYS A 5 -30.85 55.36 43.93
C LYS A 5 -31.35 53.93 43.70
N ILE A 6 -32.04 53.70 42.58
CA ILE A 6 -32.35 52.36 42.09
C ILE A 6 -31.14 51.87 41.29
N GLN A 7 -30.54 50.77 41.74
CA GLN A 7 -29.42 50.11 41.09
C GLN A 7 -30.00 49.03 40.16
N LEU A 8 -29.99 49.28 38.85
CA LEU A 8 -30.33 48.26 37.84
C LEU A 8 -29.13 47.32 37.66
N MET A 9 -29.25 46.08 38.13
CA MET A 9 -28.39 44.98 37.70
C MET A 9 -28.93 44.43 36.38
N SER A 10 -28.19 44.67 35.29
CA SER A 10 -28.39 43.97 34.02
C SER A 10 -27.69 42.61 34.10
N LEU A 11 -28.46 41.52 34.15
CA LEU A 11 -27.93 40.17 33.95
C LEU A 11 -27.48 40.03 32.49
N SER A 12 -26.17 39.86 32.27
CA SER A 12 -25.66 39.39 30.97
C SER A 12 -25.89 37.89 30.86
N THR A 13 -26.83 37.49 30.01
CA THR A 13 -27.02 36.11 29.59
C THR A 13 -25.89 35.72 28.64
N ALA A 14 -24.96 34.89 29.11
CA ALA A 14 -24.01 34.21 28.23
C ALA A 14 -24.75 33.09 27.49
N LEU A 15 -24.96 33.25 26.19
CA LEU A 15 -25.37 32.14 25.32
C LEU A 15 -24.20 31.16 25.22
N LEU A 16 -24.31 30.00 25.87
CA LEU A 16 -23.51 28.84 25.50
C LEU A 16 -24.02 28.33 24.15
N LEU A 17 -23.24 28.55 23.10
CA LEU A 17 -23.36 27.82 21.84
C LEU A 17 -22.93 26.38 22.11
N VAL A 18 -23.91 25.50 22.34
CA VAL A 18 -23.69 24.06 22.30
C VAL A 18 -23.49 23.72 20.82
N ALA A 19 -22.23 23.57 20.39
CA ALA A 19 -21.94 22.93 19.12
C ALA A 19 -22.44 21.49 19.21
N GLY A 20 -23.60 21.22 18.63
CA GLY A 20 -24.10 19.86 18.49
C GLY A 20 -23.11 19.10 17.61
N CYS A 21 -22.46 18.09 18.17
CA CYS A 21 -21.86 17.03 17.38
C CYS A 21 -23.01 16.33 16.64
N THR A 22 -23.19 16.66 15.36
CA THR A 22 -23.91 15.76 14.45
C THR A 22 -23.14 14.43 14.46
N PRO A 23 -23.80 13.29 14.75
CA PRO A 23 -23.20 11.99 14.48
C PRO A 23 -22.78 11.98 13.01
N SER A 24 -21.55 11.56 12.71
CA SER A 24 -21.17 11.21 11.34
C SER A 24 -22.20 10.21 10.84
N ALA A 25 -22.74 10.41 9.64
CA ALA A 25 -23.66 9.45 9.05
C ALA A 25 -22.92 8.11 8.92
N ASP A 26 -23.50 7.04 9.46
CA ASP A 26 -22.93 5.71 9.35
C ASP A 26 -22.82 5.34 7.86
N ILE A 27 -21.61 5.00 7.41
CA ILE A 27 -21.36 4.56 6.05
C ILE A 27 -22.10 3.23 5.86
N SER A 28 -23.15 3.24 5.04
CA SER A 28 -23.96 2.05 4.75
C SER A 28 -23.56 1.48 3.39
N ALA A 29 -23.31 0.17 3.34
CA ALA A 29 -23.04 -0.50 2.08
C ALA A 29 -24.27 -0.45 1.15
N SER A 30 -24.05 -0.21 -0.14
CA SER A 30 -25.04 -0.37 -1.20
C SER A 30 -25.61 -1.80 -1.16
N THR A 31 -26.83 -1.99 -1.67
CA THR A 31 -27.50 -3.31 -1.58
C THR A 31 -27.54 -4.05 -2.92
N ASN A 32 -26.96 -3.47 -3.98
CA ASN A 32 -27.17 -3.95 -5.34
C ASN A 32 -25.84 -4.16 -6.09
N LEU A 33 -25.48 -5.43 -6.29
CA LEU A 33 -24.27 -5.81 -7.03
C LEU A 33 -24.26 -5.33 -8.49
N THR A 34 -25.41 -5.00 -9.07
CA THR A 34 -25.50 -4.52 -10.46
C THR A 34 -25.05 -3.07 -10.63
N ASP A 35 -24.76 -2.35 -9.55
CA ASP A 35 -24.36 -0.94 -9.60
C ASP A 35 -22.92 -0.77 -10.12
N TYR A 36 -22.10 -1.82 -10.03
CA TYR A 36 -20.81 -1.89 -10.71
C TYR A 36 -20.94 -2.65 -12.03
N THR A 37 -20.40 -2.08 -13.11
CA THR A 37 -20.49 -2.61 -14.48
C THR A 37 -19.12 -2.88 -15.12
N GLY A 38 -18.04 -2.82 -14.31
CA GLY A 38 -16.69 -3.11 -14.76
C GLY A 38 -16.40 -4.60 -14.84
N THR A 39 -15.11 -4.94 -14.98
CA THR A 39 -14.64 -6.30 -15.24
C THR A 39 -14.24 -7.07 -13.98
N GLY A 40 -14.21 -6.42 -12.82
CA GLY A 40 -13.81 -7.03 -11.55
C GLY A 40 -14.86 -7.97 -10.96
N SER A 41 -14.42 -9.01 -10.27
CA SER A 41 -15.28 -9.81 -9.39
C SER A 41 -15.55 -9.06 -8.10
N ILE A 42 -16.79 -9.11 -7.62
CA ILE A 42 -17.18 -8.48 -6.35
C ILE A 42 -17.32 -9.53 -5.26
N THR A 43 -16.67 -9.26 -4.12
CA THR A 43 -16.87 -9.99 -2.86
C THR A 43 -17.44 -9.04 -1.80
N GLN A 44 -18.06 -9.58 -0.75
CA GLN A 44 -18.60 -8.78 0.35
C GLN A 44 -18.31 -9.43 1.70
N GLY A 45 -17.88 -8.60 2.64
CA GLY A 45 -17.67 -8.99 4.03
C GLY A 45 -16.34 -9.70 4.30
N LEU A 46 -16.21 -10.18 5.53
CA LEU A 46 -14.96 -10.76 6.04
C LEU A 46 -14.59 -12.05 5.31
N ALA A 47 -13.33 -12.14 4.90
CA ALA A 47 -12.73 -13.36 4.41
C ALA A 47 -12.50 -14.36 5.55
N LYS A 48 -12.42 -15.64 5.19
CA LYS A 48 -12.01 -16.70 6.10
C LYS A 48 -10.50 -16.71 6.21
N THR A 49 -9.96 -16.51 7.41
CA THR A 49 -8.53 -16.68 7.68
C THR A 49 -8.07 -18.11 7.37
N ILE A 50 -7.01 -18.24 6.56
CA ILE A 50 -6.34 -19.51 6.24
C ILE A 50 -4.92 -19.58 6.80
N GLU A 51 -4.27 -18.42 6.97
CA GLU A 51 -3.02 -18.28 7.71
C GLU A 51 -3.19 -17.15 8.72
N SER A 52 -2.91 -17.45 9.98
CA SER A 52 -3.22 -16.56 11.09
C SER A 52 -2.21 -15.44 11.26
N ASN A 53 -0.97 -15.65 10.83
CA ASN A 53 0.08 -14.64 10.82
C ASN A 53 1.29 -15.15 10.05
N LEU A 54 1.76 -14.40 9.05
CA LEU A 54 2.98 -14.72 8.31
C LEU A 54 4.26 -14.28 9.02
N PHE A 55 4.16 -13.34 9.97
CA PHE A 55 5.34 -12.68 10.51
C PHE A 55 5.24 -12.40 12.01
N GLU A 56 6.26 -12.84 12.74
CA GLU A 56 6.43 -12.53 14.16
C GLU A 56 7.61 -11.57 14.36
N CYS A 57 7.33 -10.42 14.96
CA CYS A 57 8.35 -9.45 15.33
C CYS A 57 9.14 -9.91 16.56
N LYS A 58 10.38 -10.37 16.36
CA LYS A 58 11.23 -10.86 17.47
C LYS A 58 11.56 -9.78 18.50
N ASN A 59 11.75 -8.54 18.06
CA ASN A 59 12.18 -7.41 18.89
C ASN A 59 11.16 -6.27 18.90
N GLY A 60 9.89 -6.57 19.18
CA GLY A 60 8.88 -5.51 19.27
C GLY A 60 7.46 -6.02 19.06
N ARG A 61 6.69 -5.25 18.30
CA ARG A 61 5.34 -5.60 17.88
C ARG A 61 5.22 -5.37 16.39
N SER A 62 4.56 -6.29 15.71
CA SER A 62 4.07 -6.13 14.35
C SER A 62 2.54 -6.15 14.37
N ARG A 63 1.92 -5.48 13.41
CA ARG A 63 0.53 -5.82 13.06
C ARG A 63 0.46 -7.26 12.56
N VAL A 64 -0.69 -7.89 12.73
CA VAL A 64 -0.90 -9.30 12.32
C VAL A 64 -1.02 -9.37 10.82
N ALA A 65 -0.10 -10.08 10.17
CA ALA A 65 -0.08 -10.24 8.72
C ALA A 65 -0.75 -11.57 8.33
N SER A 66 -2.08 -11.63 8.47
CA SER A 66 -2.85 -12.82 8.12
C SER A 66 -3.03 -12.96 6.61
N ILE A 67 -3.42 -14.16 6.16
CA ILE A 67 -3.94 -14.43 4.81
C ILE A 67 -5.32 -15.05 4.92
N GLY A 68 -6.23 -14.61 4.07
CA GLY A 68 -7.60 -15.08 3.98
C GLY A 68 -8.00 -15.61 2.61
N GLU A 69 -9.15 -16.27 2.58
CA GLU A 69 -9.87 -16.62 1.36
C GLU A 69 -11.31 -16.13 1.44
N ILE A 70 -11.78 -15.55 0.34
CA ILE A 70 -13.19 -15.16 0.16
C ILE A 70 -13.68 -15.63 -1.21
N THR A 71 -14.96 -16.02 -1.29
CA THR A 71 -15.55 -16.52 -2.53
C THR A 71 -16.52 -15.49 -3.09
N ASP A 72 -16.40 -15.19 -4.38
CA ASP A 72 -17.35 -14.31 -5.07
C ASP A 72 -18.68 -15.04 -5.39
N SER A 73 -19.64 -14.29 -5.93
CA SER A 73 -20.97 -14.81 -6.26
C SER A 73 -20.97 -15.87 -7.37
N GLU A 74 -19.89 -15.95 -8.16
CA GLU A 74 -19.70 -16.94 -9.23
C GLU A 74 -18.96 -18.19 -8.74
N GLY A 75 -18.55 -18.23 -7.48
CA GLY A 75 -17.91 -19.38 -6.85
C GLY A 75 -16.39 -19.39 -6.99
N LYS A 76 -15.78 -18.31 -7.48
CA LYS A 76 -14.33 -18.20 -7.57
C LYS A 76 -13.76 -17.73 -6.22
N VAL A 77 -12.66 -18.36 -5.82
CA VAL A 77 -11.96 -18.08 -4.56
C VAL A 77 -10.84 -17.07 -4.80
N TRP A 78 -10.78 -16.07 -3.93
CA TRP A 78 -9.80 -14.99 -3.93
C TRP A 78 -8.98 -15.05 -2.65
N THR A 79 -7.65 -15.00 -2.77
CA THR A 79 -6.74 -14.88 -1.63
C THR A 79 -6.54 -13.41 -1.30
N VAL A 80 -6.70 -13.04 -0.03
CA VAL A 80 -6.61 -11.65 0.44
C VAL A 80 -5.55 -11.50 1.55
N PRO A 81 -4.78 -10.39 1.59
CA PRO A 81 -4.83 -9.26 0.65
C PRO A 81 -4.34 -9.63 -0.76
N ALA A 82 -3.42 -10.58 -0.89
CA ALA A 82 -3.07 -11.16 -2.19
C ALA A 82 -2.29 -12.48 -2.05
N THR A 83 -2.26 -13.26 -3.15
CA THR A 83 -1.26 -14.33 -3.29
C THR A 83 0.14 -13.74 -3.33
N ASN A 84 1.03 -14.26 -2.50
CA ASN A 84 2.39 -13.75 -2.32
C ASN A 84 3.40 -14.89 -2.10
N HIS A 85 4.68 -14.53 -2.15
CA HIS A 85 5.84 -15.40 -1.98
C HIS A 85 6.60 -15.13 -0.69
N PHE A 86 6.00 -14.45 0.30
CA PHE A 86 6.67 -14.01 1.52
C PHE A 86 7.44 -15.16 2.19
N MET A 87 6.82 -16.33 2.34
CA MET A 87 7.40 -17.48 3.05
C MET A 87 8.44 -18.27 2.25
N THR A 88 8.45 -18.15 0.92
CA THR A 88 9.18 -19.05 0.03
C THR A 88 10.31 -18.37 -0.73
N ALA A 89 10.23 -17.05 -0.92
CA ALA A 89 11.18 -16.31 -1.74
C ALA A 89 12.42 -15.84 -0.96
N PRO A 90 13.52 -15.54 -1.67
CA PRO A 90 14.66 -14.84 -1.08
C PRO A 90 14.21 -13.52 -0.45
N LYS A 91 14.68 -13.26 0.76
CA LYS A 91 14.46 -12.00 1.46
C LYS A 91 15.45 -10.93 0.96
N ALA A 92 14.99 -9.70 0.82
CA ALA A 92 15.88 -8.57 0.63
C ALA A 92 16.78 -8.39 1.87
N VAL A 93 17.91 -7.71 1.69
CA VAL A 93 18.74 -7.32 2.84
C VAL A 93 18.20 -6.00 3.37
N ASP A 94 17.91 -5.94 4.67
CA ASP A 94 17.39 -4.73 5.28
C ASP A 94 18.47 -3.65 5.42
N LEU A 95 18.15 -2.44 4.96
CA LEU A 95 18.79 -1.21 5.42
C LEU A 95 18.34 -0.90 6.86
N TYR A 96 17.06 -1.10 7.17
CA TYR A 96 16.50 -0.87 8.50
C TYR A 96 15.29 -1.77 8.73
N GLU A 97 15.28 -2.51 9.83
CA GLU A 97 14.21 -3.43 10.22
C GLU A 97 14.26 -3.63 11.75
N GLU A 98 13.26 -3.13 12.47
CA GLU A 98 13.29 -3.08 13.94
C GLU A 98 13.13 -4.45 14.58
N CYS A 99 12.35 -5.35 13.99
CA CYS A 99 12.09 -6.69 14.51
C CYS A 99 13.34 -7.58 14.50
N ALA A 100 14.28 -7.36 13.58
CA ALA A 100 15.60 -7.99 13.50
C ALA A 100 16.69 -7.18 14.20
N ASN A 101 16.33 -6.04 14.81
CA ASN A 101 17.24 -5.12 15.48
C ASN A 101 18.30 -4.52 14.53
N ILE A 102 17.94 -4.36 13.26
CA ILE A 102 18.76 -3.72 12.23
C ILE A 102 18.35 -2.24 12.20
N THR A 103 19.08 -1.39 12.92
CA THR A 103 18.69 0.02 13.12
C THR A 103 19.82 1.03 12.81
N PRO A 104 20.54 0.91 11.69
CA PRO A 104 21.57 1.87 11.32
C PRO A 104 21.00 3.27 11.12
N GLN A 105 21.81 4.29 11.39
CA GLN A 105 21.38 5.70 11.34
C GLN A 105 21.55 6.30 9.95
N SER A 106 22.36 5.68 9.11
CA SER A 106 22.59 6.08 7.74
C SER A 106 23.18 4.92 6.94
N LEU A 107 23.30 5.11 5.63
CA LEU A 107 23.94 4.13 4.75
C LEU A 107 25.42 3.86 5.10
N ALA A 108 26.10 4.78 5.80
CA ALA A 108 27.49 4.57 6.22
C ALA A 108 27.67 3.42 7.23
N ASP A 109 26.59 3.06 7.93
CA ASP A 109 26.58 1.98 8.93
C ASP A 109 26.18 0.63 8.31
N VAL A 110 25.90 0.58 7.02
CA VAL A 110 25.41 -0.63 6.30
C VAL A 110 26.56 -1.30 5.54
N ASP A 111 26.76 -2.59 5.77
CA ASP A 111 27.70 -3.41 4.98
C ASP A 111 27.09 -3.82 3.63
N GLN A 112 27.13 -2.91 2.68
CA GLN A 112 26.64 -3.13 1.31
C GLN A 112 27.45 -4.17 0.53
N ALA A 113 28.67 -4.50 0.95
CA ALA A 113 29.51 -5.48 0.26
C ALA A 113 29.03 -6.92 0.52
N SER A 114 28.33 -7.13 1.64
CA SER A 114 27.74 -8.42 2.02
C SER A 114 26.43 -8.76 1.29
N VAL A 115 25.81 -7.79 0.60
CA VAL A 115 24.52 -7.96 -0.08
C VAL A 115 24.68 -8.99 -1.22
N PRO A 116 23.92 -10.10 -1.20
CA PRO A 116 24.01 -11.11 -2.23
C PRO A 116 23.55 -10.56 -3.58
N VAL A 117 24.21 -11.01 -4.65
CA VAL A 117 23.92 -10.56 -6.02
C VAL A 117 23.13 -11.65 -6.74
N ALA A 118 21.89 -11.35 -7.12
CA ALA A 118 21.10 -12.22 -8.00
C ALA A 118 21.64 -12.14 -9.43
N VAL A 119 21.98 -13.26 -10.05
CA VAL A 119 22.53 -13.27 -11.41
C VAL A 119 21.43 -13.61 -12.41
N ILE A 120 20.91 -12.60 -13.12
CA ILE A 120 19.98 -12.79 -14.25
C ILE A 120 20.81 -13.05 -15.52
N ASP A 121 21.74 -12.13 -15.80
CA ASP A 121 22.70 -12.25 -16.90
C ASP A 121 24.13 -12.26 -16.35
N ALA A 122 24.89 -13.32 -16.65
CA ALA A 122 26.23 -13.49 -16.09
C ALA A 122 27.22 -12.40 -16.53
N ASP A 123 27.05 -11.86 -17.73
CA ASP A 123 27.81 -10.76 -18.33
C ASP A 123 27.18 -9.38 -18.11
N GLY A 124 26.03 -9.32 -17.42
CA GLY A 124 25.32 -8.08 -17.10
C GLY A 124 26.06 -7.15 -16.15
N GLU A 125 25.59 -5.92 -16.09
CA GLU A 125 26.04 -4.91 -15.12
C GLU A 125 25.45 -5.24 -13.74
N GLU A 126 26.24 -5.07 -12.67
CA GLU A 126 25.71 -5.16 -11.30
C GLU A 126 24.97 -3.88 -10.94
N ILE A 127 23.67 -4.01 -10.70
CA ILE A 127 22.78 -2.95 -10.26
C ILE A 127 22.49 -3.11 -8.77
N THR A 128 22.62 -2.02 -8.03
CA THR A 128 22.17 -1.91 -6.63
C THR A 128 20.86 -1.14 -6.60
N GLY A 129 19.82 -1.73 -5.99
CA GLY A 129 18.53 -1.09 -5.76
C GLY A 129 18.32 -0.78 -4.28
N TYR A 130 17.76 0.39 -3.98
CA TYR A 130 17.27 0.79 -2.66
C TYR A 130 15.75 0.90 -2.73
N ILE A 131 15.06 0.26 -1.79
CA ILE A 131 13.60 0.09 -1.85
C ILE A 131 12.99 0.43 -0.49
N PHE A 132 11.86 1.13 -0.52
CA PHE A 132 10.94 1.26 0.60
C PHE A 132 9.52 0.98 0.09
N ALA A 133 8.76 0.21 0.85
CA ALA A 133 7.37 -0.10 0.58
C ALA A 133 6.51 0.17 1.81
N ASP A 134 5.33 0.72 1.56
CA ASP A 134 4.22 0.78 2.49
C ASP A 134 3.13 -0.14 1.88
N ASN A 135 3.00 -1.42 2.26
CA ASN A 135 3.81 -2.16 3.23
C ASN A 135 4.79 -3.18 2.61
N TYR A 136 4.38 -3.96 1.61
CA TYR A 136 5.13 -5.13 1.14
C TYR A 136 5.45 -5.06 -0.36
N PHE A 137 6.62 -5.57 -0.75
CA PHE A 137 7.00 -5.71 -2.17
C PHE A 137 7.55 -7.10 -2.54
N GLU A 138 7.43 -7.44 -3.82
CA GLU A 138 8.15 -8.51 -4.50
C GLU A 138 8.82 -7.97 -5.76
N LEU A 139 10.15 -8.02 -5.82
CA LEU A 139 10.93 -7.49 -6.94
C LEU A 139 11.28 -8.59 -7.94
N TYR A 140 10.97 -8.33 -9.21
CA TYR A 140 11.33 -9.18 -10.33
C TYR A 140 12.15 -8.41 -11.36
N ILE A 141 13.17 -9.08 -11.90
CA ILE A 141 14.01 -8.58 -13.01
C ILE A 141 13.91 -9.57 -14.16
N ASN A 142 13.39 -9.13 -15.32
CA ASN A 142 13.08 -9.99 -16.47
C ASN A 142 12.27 -11.25 -16.10
N GLY A 143 11.41 -11.13 -15.08
CA GLY A 143 10.60 -12.23 -14.54
C GLY A 143 11.28 -13.15 -13.53
N THR A 144 12.56 -12.95 -13.22
CA THR A 144 13.24 -13.62 -12.11
C THR A 144 12.91 -12.93 -10.79
N LEU A 145 12.31 -13.64 -9.83
CA LEU A 145 12.07 -13.13 -8.48
C LEU A 145 13.41 -12.94 -7.75
N VAL A 146 13.84 -11.68 -7.59
CA VAL A 146 15.12 -11.32 -6.99
C VAL A 146 15.03 -11.35 -5.47
N ALA A 147 14.01 -10.69 -4.92
CA ALA A 147 13.80 -10.58 -3.50
C ALA A 147 12.36 -10.19 -3.17
N VAL A 148 11.93 -10.51 -1.95
CA VAL A 148 10.71 -9.99 -1.34
C VAL A 148 11.04 -9.25 -0.05
N ASP A 149 10.10 -8.43 0.40
CA ASP A 149 10.19 -7.76 1.67
C ASP A 149 10.35 -8.73 2.86
N THR A 150 11.02 -8.27 3.91
CA THR A 150 11.24 -8.98 5.17
C THR A 150 10.09 -8.77 6.15
N VAL A 151 9.34 -7.67 6.02
CA VAL A 151 8.18 -7.35 6.85
C VAL A 151 6.94 -7.16 5.96
N PRO A 152 5.85 -7.91 6.18
CA PRO A 152 4.67 -7.83 5.32
C PRO A 152 3.75 -6.64 5.63
N PHE A 153 3.69 -6.19 6.88
CA PHE A 153 2.73 -5.16 7.32
C PHE A 153 3.43 -4.02 8.07
N THR A 154 3.76 -4.21 9.35
CA THR A 154 4.50 -3.22 10.15
C THR A 154 5.38 -3.94 11.17
N PRO A 155 6.44 -3.31 11.69
CA PRO A 155 6.93 -1.95 11.41
C PRO A 155 7.49 -1.78 10.00
N PHE A 156 7.45 -0.57 9.46
CA PHE A 156 8.03 -0.30 8.13
C PHE A 156 9.53 -0.47 8.14
N ASN A 157 10.05 -1.08 7.09
CA ASN A 157 11.46 -1.33 6.85
C ASN A 157 11.92 -0.70 5.53
N SER A 158 13.21 -0.76 5.26
CA SER A 158 13.77 -0.41 3.96
C SER A 158 14.84 -1.42 3.58
N SER A 159 15.03 -1.60 2.27
CA SER A 159 15.74 -2.74 1.71
C SER A 159 16.81 -2.30 0.71
N ILE A 160 17.87 -3.12 0.62
CA ILE A 160 18.88 -3.06 -0.44
C ILE A 160 18.94 -4.41 -1.16
N VAL A 161 19.00 -4.35 -2.48
CA VAL A 161 19.09 -5.51 -3.37
C VAL A 161 20.22 -5.32 -4.36
N LYS A 162 20.81 -6.42 -4.83
CA LYS A 162 21.76 -6.41 -5.93
C LYS A 162 21.44 -7.47 -6.97
N PHE A 163 21.59 -7.12 -8.23
CA PHE A 163 21.39 -8.05 -9.32
C PHE A 163 22.29 -7.75 -10.53
N LYS A 164 22.59 -8.76 -11.33
CA LYS A 164 23.29 -8.61 -12.62
C LYS A 164 22.35 -8.79 -13.79
N VAL A 165 22.27 -7.80 -14.69
CA VAL A 165 21.37 -7.83 -15.84
C VAL A 165 21.94 -7.04 -17.03
N ASN A 166 21.58 -7.43 -18.26
CA ASN A 166 21.86 -6.70 -19.48
C ASN A 166 20.72 -5.73 -19.84
N LYS A 167 21.04 -4.58 -20.42
CA LYS A 167 20.05 -3.67 -20.99
C LYS A 167 19.63 -4.10 -22.41
N PRO A 168 18.36 -3.85 -22.82
CA PRO A 168 17.26 -3.37 -21.98
C PRO A 168 16.74 -4.49 -21.05
N TYR A 169 16.20 -4.10 -19.89
CA TYR A 169 15.58 -5.04 -18.96
C TYR A 169 14.31 -4.46 -18.34
N THR A 170 13.47 -5.33 -17.80
CA THR A 170 12.24 -4.96 -17.12
C THR A 170 12.40 -5.11 -15.62
N ILE A 171 12.04 -4.04 -14.90
CA ILE A 171 11.76 -4.08 -13.48
C ILE A 171 10.27 -4.25 -13.32
N ALA A 172 9.85 -5.26 -12.55
CA ALA A 172 8.46 -5.46 -12.22
C ALA A 172 8.32 -5.71 -10.73
N VAL A 173 7.33 -5.09 -10.09
CA VAL A 173 7.17 -5.12 -8.65
C VAL A 173 5.72 -5.40 -8.29
N LYS A 174 5.47 -6.48 -7.55
CA LYS A 174 4.17 -6.65 -6.87
C LYS A 174 4.24 -5.87 -5.58
N VAL A 175 3.26 -5.04 -5.30
CA VAL A 175 3.16 -4.33 -4.04
C VAL A 175 1.80 -4.59 -3.41
N ILE A 176 1.80 -4.77 -2.09
CA ILE A 176 0.60 -5.11 -1.31
C ILE A 176 0.51 -4.11 -0.15
N ASP A 177 -0.60 -3.40 -0.08
CA ASP A 177 -1.04 -2.74 1.16
C ASP A 177 -1.76 -3.80 2.00
N TRP A 178 -1.23 -4.06 3.20
CA TRP A 178 -1.67 -5.19 4.00
C TRP A 178 -2.89 -4.81 4.83
N GLU A 179 -3.79 -5.77 5.01
CA GLU A 179 -5.02 -5.56 5.77
C GLU A 179 -5.04 -6.40 7.06
N GLU A 180 -5.66 -5.86 8.11
CA GLU A 180 -5.92 -6.60 9.35
C GLU A 180 -7.31 -7.26 9.30
N ASN A 181 -8.30 -6.55 8.74
CA ASN A 181 -9.64 -7.05 8.53
C ASN A 181 -9.75 -7.70 7.13
N LEU A 182 -9.40 -8.97 7.05
CA LEU A 182 -9.27 -9.68 5.77
C LEU A 182 -10.51 -9.57 4.87
N GLY A 183 -10.30 -9.22 3.60
CA GLY A 183 -11.32 -9.04 2.58
C GLY A 183 -11.94 -7.64 2.56
N LEU A 184 -11.57 -6.75 3.49
CA LEU A 184 -12.15 -5.42 3.63
C LEU A 184 -11.16 -4.29 3.30
N GLY A 185 -9.86 -4.55 3.17
CA GLY A 185 -8.84 -3.51 2.94
C GLY A 185 -8.70 -2.54 4.11
N THR A 186 -9.02 -2.96 5.33
CA THR A 186 -9.03 -2.06 6.51
C THR A 186 -8.24 -2.60 7.69
N GLU A 187 -7.89 -1.69 8.59
CA GLU A 187 -7.19 -1.93 9.83
C GLU A 187 -7.79 -1.13 11.00
N ASP A 188 -7.50 -1.56 12.24
CA ASP A 188 -7.76 -0.70 13.40
C ASP A 188 -6.72 0.43 13.39
N ASN A 189 -7.18 1.63 13.02
CA ASN A 189 -6.32 2.80 12.93
C ASN A 189 -7.12 4.11 13.04
N ARG A 190 -6.42 5.19 13.41
CA ARG A 190 -6.96 6.56 13.51
C ARG A 190 -8.27 6.66 14.31
N GLY A 191 -8.45 5.76 15.28
CA GLY A 191 -9.62 5.70 16.17
C GLY A 191 -10.86 5.05 15.56
N LYS A 192 -10.69 4.24 14.50
CA LYS A 192 -11.74 3.50 13.80
C LYS A 192 -11.33 2.04 13.65
N ALA A 193 -12.26 1.12 13.92
CA ALA A 193 -12.03 -0.31 13.79
C ALA A 193 -11.83 -0.76 12.32
N TYR A 194 -12.41 -0.03 11.38
CA TYR A 194 -12.31 -0.27 9.93
C TYR A 194 -11.85 1.01 9.23
N HIS A 195 -10.56 1.30 9.32
CA HIS A 195 -9.93 2.39 8.59
C HIS A 195 -9.15 1.83 7.38
N PRO A 196 -9.33 2.35 6.15
CA PRO A 196 -8.49 1.92 5.04
C PRO A 196 -7.02 2.31 5.28
N GLY A 197 -6.10 1.39 4.99
CA GLY A 197 -4.66 1.66 4.98
C GLY A 197 -4.29 2.60 3.83
N ASP A 198 -3.03 3.01 3.78
CA ASP A 198 -2.47 3.61 2.58
C ASP A 198 -1.21 2.84 2.18
N GLY A 199 -1.07 2.60 0.88
CA GLY A 199 0.08 1.95 0.29
C GLY A 199 1.18 2.94 -0.11
N GLY A 200 2.21 2.46 -0.79
CA GLY A 200 3.23 3.33 -1.37
C GLY A 200 4.49 2.55 -1.74
N PHE A 201 5.10 2.92 -2.87
CA PHE A 201 6.35 2.31 -3.28
C PHE A 201 7.33 3.36 -3.80
N ILE A 202 8.57 3.32 -3.31
CA ILE A 202 9.64 4.18 -3.80
C ILE A 202 10.95 3.39 -3.92
N ALA A 203 11.64 3.58 -5.05
CA ALA A 203 12.92 2.92 -5.28
C ALA A 203 13.86 3.76 -6.13
N SER A 204 15.16 3.55 -5.93
CA SER A 204 16.22 4.04 -6.80
C SER A 204 17.23 2.93 -7.12
N PHE A 205 17.84 3.01 -8.28
CA PHE A 205 18.79 2.03 -8.78
C PHE A 205 20.10 2.70 -9.23
N SER A 206 21.21 1.99 -9.11
CA SER A 206 22.55 2.54 -9.38
C SER A 206 22.82 2.89 -10.84
N ASP A 207 21.99 2.44 -11.78
CA ASP A 207 22.05 2.84 -13.19
C ASP A 207 21.30 4.15 -13.50
N GLY A 208 20.77 4.81 -12.46
CA GLY A 208 20.03 6.07 -12.56
C GLY A 208 18.53 5.88 -12.73
N THR A 209 18.02 4.65 -12.78
CA THR A 209 16.57 4.39 -12.76
C THR A 209 15.99 4.77 -11.39
N VAL A 210 14.87 5.49 -11.39
CA VAL A 210 14.14 5.88 -10.19
C VAL A 210 12.65 5.68 -10.40
N THR A 211 11.89 5.45 -9.32
CA THR A 211 10.42 5.42 -9.40
C THR A 211 9.87 6.81 -9.72
N GLY A 212 8.90 6.84 -10.64
CA GLY A 212 8.32 8.08 -11.14
C GLY A 212 7.06 7.85 -11.99
N PRO A 213 6.42 8.92 -12.49
CA PRO A 213 5.17 8.83 -13.25
C PRO A 213 5.31 8.20 -14.63
N ASP A 214 6.52 7.83 -15.06
CA ASP A 214 6.83 7.06 -16.27
C ASP A 214 6.76 5.54 -16.06
N TRP A 215 6.56 5.09 -14.81
CA TRP A 215 6.25 3.71 -14.48
C TRP A 215 4.80 3.39 -14.82
N GLN A 216 4.51 2.13 -15.10
CA GLN A 216 3.14 1.63 -15.21
C GLN A 216 2.68 1.09 -13.85
N ALA A 217 1.41 1.29 -13.50
CA ALA A 217 0.81 0.77 -12.28
C ALA A 217 -0.63 0.33 -12.51
N GLN A 218 -0.96 -0.93 -12.18
CA GLN A 218 -2.30 -1.47 -12.32
C GLN A 218 -2.76 -2.13 -11.01
N THR A 219 -3.91 -1.70 -10.48
CA THR A 219 -4.55 -2.31 -9.30
C THR A 219 -5.26 -3.61 -9.66
N PHE A 220 -5.21 -4.61 -8.78
CA PHE A 220 -5.84 -5.93 -8.89
C PHE A 220 -6.72 -6.30 -7.69
N TYR A 221 -6.68 -5.49 -6.64
CA TYR A 221 -7.56 -5.61 -5.50
C TYR A 221 -7.86 -4.21 -4.95
N THR A 222 -9.15 -3.84 -4.89
CA THR A 222 -9.60 -2.55 -4.34
C THR A 222 -10.60 -2.78 -3.22
N ALA A 223 -10.36 -2.23 -2.04
CA ALA A 223 -11.20 -2.31 -0.84
C ALA A 223 -10.80 -1.24 0.20
N PRO A 224 -11.68 -0.87 1.16
CA PRO A 224 -13.11 -1.16 1.23
C PRO A 224 -13.92 -0.36 0.20
N ILE A 225 -15.05 -0.91 -0.23
CA ILE A 225 -16.02 -0.21 -1.08
C ILE A 225 -17.40 -0.29 -0.42
N TYR A 226 -17.98 0.87 -0.11
CA TYR A 226 -19.34 0.91 0.45
C TYR A 226 -20.41 1.19 -0.61
N ASP A 227 -20.09 1.95 -1.66
CA ASP A 227 -21.01 2.23 -2.76
C ASP A 227 -20.42 1.71 -4.07
N LEU A 228 -20.95 0.62 -4.63
CA LEU A 228 -20.40 0.04 -5.86
C LEU A 228 -20.48 0.98 -7.07
N SER A 229 -21.37 1.99 -7.05
CA SER A 229 -21.46 2.99 -8.12
C SER A 229 -20.28 3.99 -8.13
N CYS A 230 -19.44 4.00 -7.08
CA CYS A 230 -18.22 4.81 -7.04
C CYS A 230 -17.09 4.23 -7.91
N LEU A 231 -17.22 2.95 -8.30
CA LEU A 231 -16.25 2.29 -9.16
C LEU A 231 -16.54 2.54 -10.63
N SER A 232 -15.48 2.71 -11.41
CA SER A 232 -15.56 2.76 -12.87
C SER A 232 -14.30 2.21 -13.52
N GLU A 233 -14.40 1.80 -14.79
CA GLU A 233 -13.24 1.41 -15.59
C GLU A 233 -13.20 2.25 -16.86
N GLU A 234 -12.06 2.90 -17.13
CA GLU A 234 -11.88 3.76 -18.29
C GLU A 234 -10.44 3.71 -18.80
N ASN A 235 -10.26 3.45 -20.10
CA ASN A 235 -8.94 3.45 -20.76
C ASN A 235 -7.89 2.59 -20.03
N GLY A 236 -8.28 1.39 -19.59
CA GLY A 236 -7.43 0.46 -18.83
C GLY A 236 -7.32 0.77 -17.32
N LYS A 237 -7.76 1.95 -16.87
CA LYS A 237 -7.77 2.31 -15.44
C LYS A 237 -8.95 1.65 -14.74
N ARG A 238 -8.72 1.21 -13.50
CA ARG A 238 -9.72 0.74 -12.54
C ARG A 238 -9.81 1.81 -11.46
N LEU A 239 -10.90 2.58 -11.46
CA LEU A 239 -11.03 3.83 -10.73
C LEU A 239 -11.94 3.67 -9.52
N SER A 240 -11.48 4.22 -8.40
CA SER A 240 -12.20 4.35 -7.13
C SER A 240 -12.21 5.80 -6.63
N THR A 241 -12.09 6.77 -7.53
CA THR A 241 -11.86 8.19 -7.21
C THR A 241 -13.00 8.87 -6.46
N THR A 242 -14.23 8.37 -6.60
CA THR A 242 -15.40 8.87 -5.88
C THR A 242 -15.79 7.99 -4.70
N CYS A 243 -15.03 6.94 -4.43
CA CYS A 243 -15.24 6.07 -3.28
C CYS A 243 -14.81 6.78 -1.99
N SER A 244 -15.50 6.51 -0.90
CA SER A 244 -15.10 7.04 0.42
C SER A 244 -13.80 6.37 0.87
N THR A 245 -12.92 7.19 1.46
CA THR A 245 -11.70 6.76 2.16
C THR A 245 -11.81 6.97 3.67
N ASP A 246 -13.02 7.24 4.18
CA ASP A 246 -13.26 7.47 5.59
C ASP A 246 -13.27 6.16 6.39
N GLY A 247 -12.69 6.17 7.58
CA GLY A 247 -12.80 5.06 8.52
C GLY A 247 -14.17 4.98 9.21
N THR A 248 -14.62 3.77 9.54
CA THR A 248 -15.87 3.49 10.23
C THR A 248 -15.69 2.48 11.37
N ASP A 249 -16.65 2.42 12.28
CA ASP A 249 -16.72 1.42 13.36
C ASP A 249 -17.64 0.23 12.99
N SER A 250 -18.20 0.24 11.78
CA SER A 250 -19.14 -0.81 11.31
C SER A 250 -18.89 -1.13 9.83
N GLY A 251 -17.67 -1.58 9.52
CA GLY A 251 -17.18 -1.82 8.15
C GLY A 251 -17.38 -3.24 7.64
N GLU A 252 -17.99 -4.14 8.43
CA GLU A 252 -18.03 -5.59 8.18
C GLU A 252 -18.76 -6.00 6.90
N ASN A 253 -19.55 -5.10 6.32
CA ASN A 253 -20.33 -5.36 5.11
C ASN A 253 -19.76 -4.66 3.87
N ALA A 254 -18.54 -4.11 3.94
CA ALA A 254 -17.90 -3.51 2.77
C ALA A 254 -17.71 -4.54 1.64
N TYR A 255 -17.73 -4.03 0.43
CA TYR A 255 -17.39 -4.75 -0.79
C TYR A 255 -15.90 -4.63 -1.09
N ALA A 256 -15.46 -5.53 -1.94
CA ALA A 256 -14.13 -5.57 -2.52
C ALA A 256 -14.25 -5.89 -4.02
N ALA A 257 -13.42 -5.27 -4.85
CA ALA A 257 -13.30 -5.56 -6.27
C ALA A 257 -11.96 -6.24 -6.56
N HIS A 258 -12.01 -7.34 -7.31
CA HIS A 258 -10.85 -8.18 -7.60
C HIS A 258 -10.68 -8.43 -9.09
N TRP A 259 -9.44 -8.49 -9.55
CA TRP A 259 -9.10 -8.85 -10.92
C TRP A 259 -7.99 -9.89 -10.94
N GLU A 260 -8.01 -10.78 -11.94
CA GLU A 260 -6.94 -11.77 -12.08
C GLU A 260 -5.62 -11.10 -12.43
N VAL A 261 -4.59 -11.39 -11.64
CA VAL A 261 -3.20 -11.08 -11.97
C VAL A 261 -2.80 -11.88 -13.23
N PRO A 262 -2.40 -11.24 -14.34
CA PRO A 262 -2.07 -11.94 -15.56
C PRO A 262 -0.87 -12.87 -15.38
N SER A 263 -0.91 -14.07 -15.94
CA SER A 263 0.26 -14.95 -15.95
C SER A 263 1.45 -14.29 -16.63
N HIS A 264 2.66 -14.53 -16.14
CA HIS A 264 3.91 -14.02 -16.73
C HIS A 264 4.00 -12.49 -16.83
N TRP A 265 3.14 -11.75 -16.11
CA TRP A 265 3.14 -10.30 -16.11
C TRP A 265 4.48 -9.67 -15.73
N MET A 266 5.38 -10.41 -15.07
CA MET A 266 6.73 -9.99 -14.69
C MET A 266 7.73 -9.93 -15.85
N LYS A 267 7.53 -10.75 -16.89
CA LYS A 267 8.57 -11.03 -17.88
C LYS A 267 8.78 -9.86 -18.82
N GLN A 268 9.95 -9.78 -19.45
CA GLN A 268 10.26 -8.68 -20.37
C GLN A 268 9.31 -8.61 -21.57
N GLU A 269 8.87 -9.75 -22.08
CA GLU A 269 8.00 -9.86 -23.26
C GLU A 269 6.50 -9.61 -22.99
N PHE A 270 6.10 -9.37 -21.73
CA PHE A 270 4.70 -9.16 -21.39
C PHE A 270 4.19 -7.83 -21.96
N ASP A 271 3.11 -7.90 -22.72
CA ASP A 271 2.43 -6.74 -23.29
C ASP A 271 1.62 -6.00 -22.22
N SER A 272 2.24 -5.00 -21.60
CA SER A 272 1.62 -4.07 -20.67
C SER A 272 1.13 -2.78 -21.34
N THR A 273 0.97 -2.72 -22.67
CA THR A 273 0.58 -1.46 -23.36
C THR A 273 -0.76 -0.90 -22.92
N SER A 274 -1.65 -1.75 -22.39
CA SER A 274 -2.94 -1.34 -21.83
C SER A 274 -2.88 -0.83 -20.39
N TRP A 275 -1.76 -1.01 -19.69
CA TRP A 275 -1.63 -0.58 -18.29
C TRP A 275 -1.42 0.92 -18.20
N PRO A 276 -2.13 1.60 -17.27
CA PRO A 276 -1.98 3.02 -17.08
C PRO A 276 -0.63 3.35 -16.44
N GLN A 277 -0.24 4.62 -16.58
CA GLN A 277 0.91 5.16 -15.86
C GLN A 277 0.61 5.28 -14.36
N ALA A 278 1.66 5.18 -13.56
CA ALA A 278 1.60 5.33 -12.13
C ALA A 278 1.25 6.76 -11.70
N SER A 279 0.59 6.90 -10.56
CA SER A 279 0.38 8.19 -9.91
C SER A 279 1.51 8.44 -8.92
N SER A 280 1.95 9.69 -8.81
CA SER A 280 2.95 10.10 -7.83
C SER A 280 2.30 10.63 -6.55
N TYR A 281 2.89 10.29 -5.42
CA TYR A 281 2.46 10.70 -4.08
C TYR A 281 3.64 11.34 -3.33
N SER A 282 3.33 12.24 -2.41
CA SER A 282 4.31 12.91 -1.54
C SER A 282 4.59 12.11 -0.27
N GLU A 283 5.67 12.43 0.44
CA GLU A 283 5.93 11.85 1.77
C GLU A 283 4.81 12.11 2.79
N ASP A 284 4.07 13.21 2.64
CA ASP A 284 2.93 13.53 3.48
C ASP A 284 1.70 12.66 3.14
N ASP A 285 1.50 12.34 1.85
CA ASP A 285 0.42 11.45 1.42
C ASP A 285 0.61 10.04 2.02
N ILE A 286 1.86 9.54 2.06
CA ILE A 286 2.23 8.21 2.60
C ILE A 286 2.47 8.25 4.13
N GLY A 287 2.64 9.43 4.72
CA GLY A 287 2.90 9.56 6.16
C GLY A 287 4.26 9.01 6.64
N VAL A 288 5.31 9.10 5.81
CA VAL A 288 6.64 8.52 6.11
C VAL A 288 7.59 9.45 6.88
N ASN A 289 7.20 10.71 7.10
CA ASN A 289 8.06 11.75 7.67
C ASN A 289 8.56 11.49 9.11
N ASN A 290 7.98 10.52 9.82
CA ASN A 290 8.41 10.08 11.15
C ASN A 290 8.99 8.67 11.18
N LYS A 291 9.19 8.03 10.02
CA LYS A 291 9.62 6.64 9.89
C LYS A 291 11.13 6.60 9.67
N LYS A 292 11.87 6.07 10.63
CA LYS A 292 13.34 5.97 10.55
C LYS A 292 13.80 5.11 9.38
N SER A 293 13.05 4.05 9.04
CA SER A 293 13.29 3.20 7.87
C SER A 293 13.36 3.98 6.56
N TYR A 294 12.59 5.06 6.44
CA TYR A 294 12.67 5.97 5.30
C TYR A 294 13.67 7.11 5.55
N MET A 295 13.50 7.86 6.65
CA MET A 295 14.20 9.11 6.90
C MET A 295 15.71 8.96 7.04
N ASN A 296 16.21 7.83 7.57
CA ASN A 296 17.65 7.58 7.68
C ASN A 296 18.34 7.41 6.31
N PHE A 297 17.56 7.14 5.25
CA PHE A 297 18.06 6.85 3.90
C PHE A 297 17.37 7.70 2.83
N ILE A 298 16.77 8.84 3.20
CA ILE A 298 16.04 9.71 2.28
C ILE A 298 16.88 10.12 1.04
N ASP A 299 18.20 10.24 1.19
CA ASP A 299 19.15 10.51 0.11
C ASP A 299 19.19 9.41 -0.97
N LYS A 300 18.73 8.19 -0.65
CA LYS A 300 18.57 7.06 -1.57
C LYS A 300 17.15 6.94 -2.13
N PHE A 301 16.23 7.76 -1.67
CA PHE A 301 14.85 7.79 -2.13
C PHE A 301 14.57 9.12 -2.82
N SER A 302 13.83 10.03 -2.20
CA SER A 302 13.53 11.33 -2.80
C SER A 302 14.76 12.19 -3.05
N GLY A 303 15.82 12.05 -2.24
CA GLY A 303 17.11 12.71 -2.50
C GLY A 303 17.85 12.19 -3.75
N ALA A 304 17.51 10.98 -4.23
CA ALA A 304 17.98 10.47 -5.52
C ALA A 304 17.10 10.90 -6.71
N GLY A 305 16.00 11.62 -6.45
CA GLY A 305 15.01 12.02 -7.45
C GLY A 305 13.87 11.03 -7.65
N ALA A 306 13.77 9.98 -6.82
CA ALA A 306 12.63 9.07 -6.85
C ALA A 306 11.38 9.72 -6.24
N SER A 307 10.20 9.27 -6.67
CA SER A 307 8.90 9.63 -6.08
C SER A 307 8.19 8.38 -5.59
N PHE A 308 7.35 8.51 -4.56
CA PHE A 308 6.40 7.45 -4.24
C PHE A 308 5.44 7.29 -5.40
N ILE A 309 5.22 6.03 -5.80
CA ILE A 309 4.30 5.68 -6.87
C ILE A 309 3.32 4.61 -6.41
N TRP A 310 2.11 4.67 -6.97
CA TRP A 310 1.07 3.66 -6.82
C TRP A 310 0.17 3.65 -8.06
N SER A 311 -0.95 2.92 -8.01
CA SER A 311 -2.05 3.03 -8.98
C SER A 311 -2.81 4.37 -8.79
N THR A 312 -4.08 4.43 -9.17
CA THR A 312 -4.87 5.67 -9.10
C THR A 312 -5.36 6.03 -7.71
N ASN A 313 -5.37 5.09 -6.76
CA ASN A 313 -5.81 5.33 -5.40
C ASN A 313 -4.89 4.64 -4.39
N VAL A 314 -4.01 5.41 -3.75
CA VAL A 314 -3.08 4.90 -2.73
C VAL A 314 -3.75 4.36 -1.48
N VAL A 315 -5.00 4.73 -1.21
CA VAL A 315 -5.73 4.36 0.02
C VAL A 315 -6.59 3.11 -0.16
N LEU A 316 -7.10 2.86 -1.37
CA LEU A 316 -8.05 1.76 -1.59
C LEU A 316 -7.51 0.63 -2.46
N ASP A 317 -6.43 0.85 -3.21
CA ASP A 317 -5.86 -0.18 -4.08
C ASP A 317 -4.84 -1.02 -3.30
N ASN A 318 -5.24 -2.21 -2.87
CA ASN A 318 -4.50 -3.05 -1.91
C ASN A 318 -3.54 -4.05 -2.58
N GLU A 319 -3.77 -4.44 -3.84
CA GLU A 319 -2.79 -5.20 -4.64
C GLU A 319 -2.50 -4.42 -5.93
N VAL A 320 -1.26 -3.99 -6.12
CA VAL A 320 -0.84 -3.24 -7.31
C VAL A 320 0.38 -3.88 -7.95
N LEU A 321 0.41 -3.87 -9.28
CA LEU A 321 1.53 -4.32 -10.08
C LEU A 321 2.19 -3.14 -10.77
N LEU A 322 3.48 -2.96 -10.52
CA LEU A 322 4.31 -1.90 -11.08
C LEU A 322 5.24 -2.46 -12.15
N ARG A 323 5.44 -1.75 -13.26
CA ARG A 323 6.37 -2.15 -14.34
C ARG A 323 7.12 -0.96 -14.92
N TYR A 324 8.39 -1.19 -15.24
CA TYR A 324 9.24 -0.24 -15.96
C TYR A 324 10.22 -0.96 -16.87
N GLU A 325 10.41 -0.43 -18.08
CA GLU A 325 11.43 -0.90 -19.02
C GLU A 325 12.63 0.04 -18.99
N VAL A 326 13.76 -0.47 -18.51
CA VAL A 326 15.04 0.23 -18.53
C VAL A 326 15.67 0.05 -19.90
N LYS A 327 16.06 1.17 -20.51
CA LYS A 327 16.69 1.22 -21.84
C LYS A 327 18.21 1.12 -21.78
#